data_AF-A0A1G8TN75-F1
#
_entry.id   AF-A0A1G8TN75-F1
#
_cell.length_a   1.000
_cell.length_b   1.000
_cell.length_c   1.000
_cell.angle_alpha   90.00
_cell.angle_beta   90.00
_cell.angle_gamma   90.00
#
_symmetry.space_group_name_H-M   'P 1'
#
loop_
_entity.id
_entity.type
_entity.pdbx_description
1 polymer ?
#
loop_
_entity_poly.entity_id
_entity_poly.type
_entity_poly.pdbx_seq_one_letter_code
_entity_poly.pdbx_strand_id
1 'polypeptide(L)'
;MHSAAKTTFDPCVHGFPFDNSFDAVLWDARAIGPIRLPRVSFGGLCGGMTFAALDNYFADRPGPRSCGEFPGGEDSPGGRAPAVGSVLHELIYRRHLASVGLTPAVVGLPLPGGRARVVPTHPENLLRYPYLRAAPERLRRRENRQSLASLRSWLGEGYPMPLGLVSGDALTHSHQVVAYGFTDGVHASLVQLYDCRYPDRTAQLAVAEDGSSCILTLDGRPPQEWRAFFISRYAPAAGVPLRGRRMSVPAAEDAS
;
A
#
# COMPACT_ATOMS: atom_id res chain seq x y z
N MET A 1 -9.73 -29.99 4.14
CA MET A 1 -8.42 -29.63 3.56
C MET A 1 -8.30 -28.13 3.62
N HIS A 2 -7.23 -27.61 4.21
CA HIS A 2 -6.94 -26.17 4.17
C HIS A 2 -6.41 -25.84 2.77
N SER A 3 -7.05 -24.93 2.06
CA SER A 3 -6.54 -24.43 0.78
C SER A 3 -5.44 -23.41 1.04
N ALA A 4 -4.42 -23.39 0.19
CA ALA A 4 -3.37 -22.39 0.23
C ALA A 4 -3.01 -22.00 -1.20
N ALA A 5 -2.70 -20.72 -1.42
CA ALA A 5 -2.11 -20.27 -2.67
C ALA A 5 -0.99 -19.29 -2.40
N LYS A 6 0.00 -19.28 -3.30
CA LYS A 6 1.12 -18.36 -3.28
C LYS A 6 1.41 -17.92 -4.70
N THR A 7 1.56 -16.62 -4.89
CA THR A 7 1.94 -16.03 -6.17
C THR A 7 3.44 -16.18 -6.39
N THR A 8 3.92 -15.85 -7.59
CA THR A 8 5.36 -15.81 -7.89
C THR A 8 6.03 -14.52 -7.39
N PHE A 9 5.32 -13.65 -6.67
CA PHE A 9 5.92 -12.46 -6.08
C PHE A 9 6.90 -12.87 -4.99
N ASP A 10 8.17 -12.55 -5.24
CA ASP A 10 9.27 -12.68 -4.29
C ASP A 10 9.63 -11.29 -3.71
N PRO A 11 9.49 -11.06 -2.38
CA PRO A 11 9.88 -9.81 -1.73
C PRO A 11 11.37 -9.44 -1.93
N CYS A 12 12.26 -10.41 -2.01
CA CYS A 12 13.69 -10.19 -2.21
C CYS A 12 14.03 -9.84 -3.66
N VAL A 13 13.17 -10.22 -4.62
CA VAL A 13 13.36 -9.89 -6.03
C VAL A 13 12.62 -8.63 -6.41
N HIS A 14 11.36 -8.48 -6.04
CA HIS A 14 10.48 -7.39 -6.53
C HIS A 14 10.34 -6.24 -5.53
N GLY A 15 10.60 -6.48 -4.25
CA GLY A 15 10.59 -5.46 -3.20
C GLY A 15 11.83 -4.59 -3.21
N PHE A 16 11.88 -3.67 -2.25
CA PHE A 16 13.04 -2.80 -2.00
C PHE A 16 13.88 -3.34 -0.83
N PRO A 17 15.22 -3.22 -0.90
CA PRO A 17 16.12 -3.68 0.16
C PRO A 17 16.30 -2.69 1.32
N PHE A 18 15.56 -1.57 1.32
CA PHE A 18 15.61 -0.53 2.34
C PHE A 18 14.24 -0.33 2.97
N ASP A 19 14.23 0.15 4.21
CA ASP A 19 13.01 0.41 4.95
C ASP A 19 12.29 1.69 4.50
N ASN A 20 10.99 1.75 4.76
CA ASN A 20 10.18 2.95 4.56
C ASN A 20 10.49 4.03 5.62
N SER A 21 11.70 4.58 5.59
CA SER A 21 12.20 5.62 6.51
C SER A 21 12.08 7.05 5.95
N PHE A 22 11.22 7.26 4.95
CA PHE A 22 11.03 8.57 4.32
C PHE A 22 10.32 9.58 5.24
N ASP A 23 10.83 10.81 5.27
CA ASP A 23 10.11 11.97 5.80
C ASP A 23 9.19 12.57 4.73
N ALA A 24 7.99 12.00 4.59
CA ALA A 24 7.01 12.45 3.60
C ALA A 24 6.06 13.50 4.19
N VAL A 25 6.43 14.77 4.14
CA VAL A 25 5.53 15.88 4.50
C VAL A 25 4.60 16.19 3.32
N LEU A 26 3.30 15.94 3.47
CA LEU A 26 2.30 16.36 2.49
C LEU A 26 2.03 17.86 2.62
N TRP A 27 1.93 18.37 3.85
CA TRP A 27 1.84 19.80 4.13
C TRP A 27 2.43 20.15 5.51
N ASP A 28 3.06 21.31 5.60
CA ASP A 28 3.48 21.84 6.90
C ASP A 28 2.33 22.60 7.57
N ALA A 29 2.40 22.77 8.88
CA ALA A 29 1.38 23.52 9.61
C ALA A 29 1.28 24.94 9.03
N ARG A 30 0.05 25.39 8.73
CA ARG A 30 -0.20 26.72 8.17
C ARG A 30 -1.22 27.47 8.99
N ALA A 31 -0.95 28.75 9.24
CA ALA A 31 -1.91 29.69 9.78
C ALA A 31 -2.44 30.57 8.64
N ILE A 32 -3.76 30.56 8.39
CA ILE A 32 -4.42 31.48 7.46
C ILE A 32 -5.45 32.27 8.28
N GLY A 33 -5.04 33.45 8.76
CA GLY A 33 -5.82 34.23 9.72
C GLY A 33 -6.08 33.44 11.02
N PRO A 34 -7.34 33.28 11.47
CA PRO A 34 -7.67 32.49 12.65
C PRO A 34 -7.58 30.97 12.40
N ILE A 35 -7.49 30.51 11.14
CA ILE A 35 -7.47 29.09 10.79
C ILE A 35 -6.06 28.54 11.02
N ARG A 36 -5.95 27.48 11.84
CA ARG A 36 -4.74 26.68 12.01
C ARG A 36 -4.91 25.35 11.28
N LEU A 37 -4.25 25.20 10.14
CA LEU A 37 -4.14 23.94 9.42
C LEU A 37 -2.97 23.14 10.02
N PRO A 38 -3.19 21.92 10.54
CA PRO A 38 -2.13 21.11 11.13
C PRO A 38 -1.16 20.60 10.06
N ARG A 39 0.08 20.28 10.43
CA ARG A 39 0.99 19.50 9.58
C ARG A 39 0.39 18.11 9.34
N VAL A 40 0.45 17.63 8.10
CA VAL A 40 0.13 16.25 7.66
C VAL A 40 1.39 15.78 6.98
N SER A 41 2.05 14.89 7.70
CA SER A 41 3.08 14.03 7.18
C SER A 41 2.49 12.64 7.06
N PHE A 42 2.80 11.94 5.98
CA PHE A 42 2.74 10.49 6.00
C PHE A 42 3.97 9.99 6.77
N GLY A 43 3.81 8.94 7.56
CA GLY A 43 4.94 8.22 8.19
C GLY A 43 5.75 7.41 7.16
N GLY A 44 6.04 8.01 6.01
CA GLY A 44 6.74 7.41 4.88
C GLY A 44 5.92 7.32 3.59
N LEU A 45 6.50 6.65 2.59
CA LEU A 45 5.97 6.44 1.25
C LEU A 45 5.53 4.97 1.03
N CYS A 46 5.02 4.29 2.06
CA CYS A 46 4.69 2.87 2.01
C CYS A 46 3.78 2.48 0.83
N GLY A 47 2.78 3.30 0.51
CA GLY A 47 1.92 3.09 -0.65
C GLY A 47 2.67 3.15 -1.99
N GLY A 48 3.69 4.00 -2.09
CA GLY A 48 4.55 4.11 -3.26
C GLY A 48 5.47 2.93 -3.41
N MET A 49 6.09 2.48 -2.32
CA MET A 49 6.91 1.27 -2.31
C MET A 49 6.07 0.02 -2.63
N THR A 50 4.85 -0.06 -2.11
CA THR A 50 3.89 -1.14 -2.39
C THR A 50 3.55 -1.19 -3.89
N PHE A 51 3.15 -0.06 -4.46
CA PHE A 51 2.77 0.02 -5.87
C PHE A 51 3.96 -0.18 -6.81
N ALA A 52 5.14 0.34 -6.46
CA ALA A 52 6.36 0.14 -7.25
C ALA A 52 6.88 -1.30 -7.19
N ALA A 53 6.75 -1.98 -6.04
CA ALA A 53 7.09 -3.42 -5.96
C ALA A 53 6.18 -4.27 -6.86
N LEU A 54 4.89 -3.93 -6.94
CA LEU A 54 3.97 -4.55 -7.89
C LEU A 54 4.32 -4.20 -9.34
N ASP A 55 4.78 -2.97 -9.62
CA ASP A 55 5.26 -2.61 -10.96
C ASP A 55 6.45 -3.49 -11.37
N ASN A 56 7.39 -3.75 -10.46
CA ASN A 56 8.52 -4.66 -10.71
C ASN A 56 8.03 -6.07 -11.05
N TYR A 57 7.10 -6.60 -10.24
CA TYR A 57 6.49 -7.91 -10.46
C TYR A 57 5.79 -8.02 -11.82
N PHE A 58 4.89 -7.09 -12.14
CA PHE A 58 4.14 -7.16 -13.40
C PHE A 58 4.99 -6.85 -14.64
N ALA A 59 6.11 -6.15 -14.47
CA ALA A 59 7.08 -5.95 -15.53
C ALA A 59 8.06 -7.12 -15.72
N ASP A 60 7.99 -8.17 -14.90
CA ASP A 60 8.98 -9.26 -14.83
C ASP A 60 10.41 -8.71 -14.63
N ARG A 61 10.55 -7.70 -13.77
CA ARG A 61 11.83 -7.02 -13.47
C ARG A 61 12.20 -7.22 -12.00
N PRO A 62 13.50 -7.39 -11.68
CA PRO A 62 13.93 -7.22 -10.31
C PRO A 62 13.66 -5.77 -9.89
N GLY A 63 13.27 -5.61 -8.63
CA GLY A 63 13.37 -4.33 -7.94
C GLY A 63 14.83 -3.88 -7.87
N PRO A 64 15.06 -2.57 -7.68
CA PRO A 64 16.39 -2.02 -7.64
C PRO A 64 17.16 -2.61 -6.44
N ARG A 65 18.18 -3.43 -6.72
CA ARG A 65 18.93 -4.18 -5.70
C ARG A 65 20.00 -3.35 -5.01
N SER A 66 20.40 -2.28 -5.67
CA SER A 66 21.35 -1.29 -5.18
C SER A 66 20.98 0.08 -5.72
N CYS A 67 21.26 1.11 -4.93
CA CYS A 67 21.24 2.46 -5.43
C CYS A 67 22.31 2.61 -6.53
N GLY A 68 21.87 2.74 -7.78
CA GLY A 68 22.75 2.79 -8.95
C GLY A 68 22.25 2.02 -10.19
N GLU A 69 21.28 1.12 -10.06
CA GLU A 69 20.72 0.38 -11.22
C GLU A 69 19.68 1.19 -12.03
N PHE A 70 19.27 2.37 -11.55
CA PHE A 70 18.58 3.34 -12.41
C PHE A 70 19.60 4.10 -13.27
N PRO A 71 19.35 4.29 -14.58
CA PRO A 71 20.28 5.05 -15.42
C PRO A 71 20.43 6.48 -14.87
N GLY A 72 21.58 6.79 -14.27
CA GLY A 72 21.99 8.15 -13.89
C GLY A 72 22.03 8.53 -12.41
N GLY A 73 22.45 7.67 -11.46
CA GLY A 73 22.71 8.16 -10.09
C GLY A 73 23.56 7.25 -9.21
N GLU A 74 24.77 7.71 -8.87
CA GLU A 74 25.43 7.36 -7.62
C GLU A 74 24.56 7.92 -6.49
N ASP A 75 23.87 7.11 -5.67
CA ASP A 75 23.28 7.62 -4.41
C ASP A 75 22.77 6.52 -3.47
N SER A 76 23.64 6.04 -2.56
CA SER A 76 23.38 5.35 -1.27
C SER A 76 23.77 3.86 -1.19
N PRO A 77 25.02 3.54 -0.78
CA PRO A 77 25.35 2.20 -0.31
C PRO A 77 24.73 1.93 1.08
N GLY A 78 24.11 0.76 1.28
CA GLY A 78 23.85 0.22 2.63
C GLY A 78 22.41 0.23 3.17
N GLY A 79 21.39 -0.03 2.33
CA GLY A 79 20.02 -0.28 2.82
C GLY A 79 19.29 0.96 3.37
N ARG A 80 19.75 2.16 3.02
CA ARG A 80 19.08 3.43 3.34
C ARG A 80 18.07 3.81 2.25
N ALA A 81 17.01 4.49 2.64
CA ALA A 81 16.06 5.08 1.71
C ALA A 81 16.75 6.06 0.73
N PRO A 82 16.33 6.12 -0.54
CA PRO A 82 16.93 6.96 -1.56
C PRO A 82 16.80 8.45 -1.21
N ALA A 83 17.82 9.24 -1.57
CA ALA A 83 17.85 10.67 -1.31
C ALA A 83 16.63 11.38 -1.92
N VAL A 84 16.10 12.37 -1.19
CA VAL A 84 14.98 13.19 -1.66
C VAL A 84 15.34 13.88 -2.97
N GLY A 85 14.50 13.69 -3.99
CA GLY A 85 14.69 14.24 -5.35
C GLY A 85 15.46 13.33 -6.31
N SER A 86 16.04 12.21 -5.84
CA SER A 86 16.59 11.19 -6.73
C SER A 86 15.51 10.57 -7.62
N VAL A 87 15.91 9.97 -8.75
CA VAL A 87 14.99 9.31 -9.69
C VAL A 87 14.11 8.26 -8.99
N LEU A 88 14.71 7.46 -8.10
CA LEU A 88 13.99 6.43 -7.36
C LEU A 88 13.03 7.02 -6.31
N HIS A 89 13.45 8.05 -5.59
CA HIS A 89 12.57 8.76 -4.67
C HIS A 89 11.36 9.36 -5.40
N GLU A 90 11.57 10.02 -6.54
CA GLU A 90 10.48 10.61 -7.34
C GLU A 90 9.52 9.55 -7.89
N LEU A 91 10.05 8.40 -8.31
CA LEU A 91 9.22 7.26 -8.71
C LEU A 91 8.35 6.78 -7.55
N ILE A 92 8.95 6.52 -6.38
CA ILE A 92 8.23 6.06 -5.19
C ILE A 92 7.18 7.10 -4.77
N TYR A 93 7.53 8.39 -4.79
CA TYR A 93 6.62 9.48 -4.45
C TYR A 93 5.40 9.53 -5.40
N ARG A 94 5.63 9.45 -6.72
CA ARG A 94 4.53 9.42 -7.70
C ARG A 94 3.62 8.22 -7.52
N ARG A 95 4.20 7.04 -7.24
CA ARG A 95 3.42 5.84 -6.95
C ARG A 95 2.67 5.94 -5.63
N HIS A 96 3.22 6.65 -4.65
CA HIS A 96 2.53 6.92 -3.40
C HIS A 96 1.26 7.75 -3.63
N LEU A 97 1.37 8.84 -4.41
CA LEU A 97 0.21 9.64 -4.82
C LEU A 97 -0.84 8.77 -5.52
N ALA A 98 -0.45 7.92 -6.48
CA ALA A 98 -1.37 7.02 -7.17
C ALA A 98 -2.05 6.04 -6.19
N SER A 99 -1.31 5.51 -5.21
CA SER A 99 -1.84 4.58 -4.21
C SER A 99 -2.91 5.19 -3.30
N VAL A 100 -2.86 6.51 -3.10
CA VAL A 100 -3.88 7.26 -2.35
C VAL A 100 -4.89 7.96 -3.27
N GLY A 101 -4.88 7.60 -4.56
CA GLY A 101 -5.84 8.04 -5.56
C GLY A 101 -5.66 9.44 -6.13
N LEU A 102 -4.43 9.96 -6.04
CA LEU A 102 -4.02 11.24 -6.59
C LEU A 102 -3.09 11.04 -7.80
N THR A 103 -3.16 11.95 -8.77
CA THR A 103 -2.23 11.98 -9.91
C THR A 103 -1.63 13.38 -10.06
N PRO A 104 -0.30 13.51 -10.27
CA PRO A 104 0.32 14.79 -10.59
C PRO A 104 -0.30 15.41 -11.85
N ALA A 105 -0.54 16.72 -11.82
CA ALA A 105 -1.15 17.47 -12.91
C ALA A 105 -0.56 18.88 -13.01
N VAL A 106 -0.64 19.49 -14.20
CA VAL A 106 -0.28 20.90 -14.42
C VAL A 106 -1.37 21.82 -13.85
N VAL A 107 -2.63 21.40 -13.97
CA VAL A 107 -3.81 22.06 -13.42
C VAL A 107 -4.43 21.14 -12.38
N GLY A 108 -4.61 21.62 -11.15
CA GLY A 108 -5.10 20.82 -10.04
C GLY A 108 -4.91 21.49 -8.67
N LEU A 109 -5.25 20.76 -7.62
CA LEU A 109 -5.06 21.18 -6.24
C LEU A 109 -3.56 21.27 -5.95
N PRO A 110 -3.02 22.43 -5.53
CA PRO A 110 -1.62 22.53 -5.18
C PRO A 110 -1.34 21.61 -3.99
N LEU A 111 -0.35 20.73 -4.13
CA LEU A 111 0.21 20.07 -2.96
C LEU A 111 0.93 21.13 -2.14
N PRO A 112 0.65 21.24 -0.83
CA PRO A 112 1.34 22.20 0.00
C PRO A 112 2.84 21.91 0.01
N GLY A 113 3.67 22.95 0.00
CA GLY A 113 5.11 22.84 -0.29
C GLY A 113 5.47 23.06 -1.77
N GLY A 114 4.48 23.25 -2.65
CA GLY A 114 4.67 23.83 -3.99
C GLY A 114 5.33 22.91 -5.02
N ARG A 115 5.59 21.64 -4.68
CA ARG A 115 6.31 20.70 -5.55
C ARG A 115 5.49 20.18 -6.73
N ALA A 116 4.16 20.14 -6.61
CA ALA A 116 3.27 19.69 -7.68
C ALA A 116 1.82 20.16 -7.45
N ARG A 117 0.99 20.05 -8.49
CA ARG A 117 -0.47 20.03 -8.34
C ARG A 117 -0.96 18.61 -8.55
N VAL A 118 -2.08 18.26 -7.95
CA VAL A 118 -2.70 16.93 -8.06
C VAL A 118 -4.18 17.03 -8.39
N VAL A 119 -4.68 15.98 -9.04
CA VAL A 119 -6.12 15.76 -9.22
C VAL A 119 -6.49 14.38 -8.66
N PRO A 120 -7.69 14.24 -8.06
CA PRO A 120 -8.20 12.94 -7.65
C PRO A 120 -8.58 12.12 -8.88
N THR A 121 -7.99 10.94 -9.04
CA THR A 121 -8.24 10.04 -10.17
C THR A 121 -8.81 8.68 -9.74
N HIS A 122 -8.58 8.29 -8.49
CA HIS A 122 -9.12 7.07 -7.90
C HIS A 122 -9.79 7.40 -6.56
N PRO A 123 -11.03 7.93 -6.57
CA PRO A 123 -11.75 8.31 -5.35
C PRO A 123 -11.91 7.13 -4.38
N GLU A 124 -11.98 5.90 -4.88
CA GLU A 124 -11.97 4.67 -4.11
C GLU A 124 -10.76 4.58 -3.17
N ASN A 125 -9.54 4.85 -3.65
CA ASN A 125 -8.34 4.82 -2.82
C ASN A 125 -8.28 6.04 -1.89
N LEU A 126 -8.66 7.21 -2.39
CA LEU A 126 -8.60 8.47 -1.66
C LEU A 126 -9.46 8.45 -0.39
N LEU A 127 -10.65 7.88 -0.48
CA LEU A 127 -11.64 7.93 0.59
C LEU A 127 -11.65 6.69 1.49
N ARG A 128 -10.99 5.58 1.10
CA ARG A 128 -11.11 4.32 1.87
C ARG A 128 -10.57 4.41 3.30
N TYR A 129 -9.40 5.00 3.51
CA TYR A 129 -8.85 5.15 4.86
C TYR A 129 -9.75 5.96 5.80
N PRO A 130 -10.16 7.21 5.47
CA PRO A 130 -11.05 7.97 6.35
C PRO A 130 -12.42 7.30 6.50
N TYR A 131 -12.97 6.72 5.44
CA TYR A 131 -14.25 6.01 5.50
C TYR A 131 -14.21 4.82 6.47
N LEU A 132 -13.27 3.89 6.31
CA LEU A 132 -13.21 2.68 7.15
C LEU A 132 -12.79 3.00 8.59
N ARG A 133 -12.01 4.07 8.80
CA ARG A 133 -11.72 4.57 10.14
C ARG A 133 -12.97 5.15 10.80
N ALA A 134 -13.81 5.89 10.10
CA ALA A 134 -15.04 6.46 10.67
C ALA A 134 -16.19 5.44 10.78
N ALA A 135 -16.15 4.35 10.01
CA ALA A 135 -17.23 3.38 9.91
C ALA A 135 -17.59 2.73 11.27
N PRO A 136 -18.83 2.28 11.47
CA PRO A 136 -19.18 1.38 12.58
C PRO A 136 -18.53 0.00 12.41
N GLU A 137 -18.40 -0.76 13.51
CA GLU A 137 -17.78 -2.08 13.51
C GLU A 137 -18.41 -3.05 12.52
N ARG A 138 -19.75 -3.07 12.43
CA ARG A 138 -20.48 -3.93 11.48
C ARG A 138 -20.04 -3.73 10.03
N LEU A 139 -19.78 -2.48 9.64
CA LEU A 139 -19.32 -2.16 8.28
C LEU A 139 -17.85 -2.55 8.08
N ARG A 140 -16.98 -2.35 9.07
CA ARG A 140 -15.59 -2.85 9.01
C ARG A 140 -15.51 -4.37 8.91
N ARG A 141 -16.30 -5.10 9.71
CA ARG A 141 -16.36 -6.56 9.63
C ARG A 141 -16.84 -7.04 8.27
N ARG A 142 -17.81 -6.35 7.67
CA ARG A 142 -18.26 -6.63 6.30
C ARG A 142 -17.13 -6.39 5.28
N GLU A 143 -16.44 -5.26 5.37
CA GLU A 143 -15.30 -4.95 4.49
C GLU A 143 -14.19 -6.00 4.60
N ASN A 144 -13.81 -6.38 5.83
CA ASN A 144 -12.75 -7.39 6.07
C ASN A 144 -13.12 -8.73 5.42
N ARG A 145 -14.36 -9.19 5.56
CA ARG A 145 -14.84 -10.43 4.92
C ARG A 145 -14.84 -10.35 3.40
N GLN A 146 -15.33 -9.24 2.85
CA GLN A 146 -15.39 -9.04 1.39
C GLN A 146 -13.98 -8.95 0.78
N SER A 147 -13.08 -8.24 1.47
CA SER A 147 -11.68 -8.12 1.08
C SER A 147 -10.96 -9.45 1.19
N LEU A 148 -11.20 -10.23 2.24
CA LEU A 148 -10.62 -11.57 2.38
C LEU A 148 -11.06 -12.52 1.26
N ALA A 149 -12.37 -12.57 0.97
CA ALA A 149 -12.91 -13.40 -0.10
C ALA A 149 -12.34 -13.02 -1.47
N SER A 150 -12.27 -11.72 -1.77
CA SER A 150 -11.71 -11.21 -3.02
C SER A 150 -10.21 -11.51 -3.12
N LEU A 151 -9.47 -11.32 -2.02
CA LEU A 151 -8.04 -11.56 -1.96
C LEU A 151 -7.71 -13.04 -2.20
N ARG A 152 -8.50 -13.95 -1.63
CA ARG A 152 -8.40 -15.40 -1.86
C ARG A 152 -8.48 -15.73 -3.36
N SER A 153 -9.42 -15.11 -4.08
CA SER A 153 -9.58 -15.29 -5.53
C SER A 153 -8.36 -14.79 -6.30
N TRP A 154 -7.90 -13.55 -6.04
CA TRP A 154 -6.77 -12.95 -6.74
C TRP A 154 -5.47 -13.73 -6.52
N LEU A 155 -5.19 -14.12 -5.28
CA LEU A 155 -4.00 -14.89 -4.95
C LEU A 155 -4.06 -16.32 -5.52
N GLY A 156 -5.25 -16.93 -5.54
CA GLY A 156 -5.48 -18.22 -6.21
C GLY A 156 -5.22 -18.18 -7.72
N GLU A 157 -5.45 -17.03 -8.36
CA GLU A 157 -5.14 -16.79 -9.76
C GLU A 157 -3.68 -16.32 -10.01
N GLY A 158 -2.86 -16.20 -8.96
CA GLY A 158 -1.45 -15.81 -9.08
C GLY A 158 -1.18 -14.29 -9.10
N TYR A 159 -2.17 -13.47 -8.73
CA TYR A 159 -2.05 -12.01 -8.69
C TYR A 159 -1.77 -11.50 -7.26
N PRO A 160 -0.56 -10.96 -6.98
CA PRO A 160 -0.29 -10.28 -5.72
C PRO A 160 -1.05 -8.96 -5.68
N MET A 161 -1.56 -8.59 -4.50
CA MET A 161 -2.47 -7.46 -4.35
C MET A 161 -1.97 -6.45 -3.31
N PRO A 162 -2.09 -5.14 -3.56
CA PRO A 162 -1.79 -4.15 -2.54
C PRO A 162 -2.94 -4.09 -1.53
N LEU A 163 -2.62 -4.12 -0.25
CA LEU A 163 -3.57 -3.95 0.83
C LEU A 163 -3.36 -2.60 1.52
N GLY A 164 -4.45 -1.90 1.81
CA GLY A 164 -4.47 -0.81 2.77
C GLY A 164 -4.88 -1.31 4.15
N LEU A 165 -4.06 -1.04 5.16
CA LEU A 165 -4.30 -1.38 6.55
C LEU A 165 -4.71 -0.12 7.33
N VAL A 166 -5.87 -0.17 7.99
CA VAL A 166 -6.48 0.99 8.65
C VAL A 166 -6.15 0.99 10.13
N SER A 167 -5.39 1.98 10.59
CA SER A 167 -5.02 2.12 11.99
C SER A 167 -6.19 2.60 12.87
N GLY A 168 -6.16 2.23 14.15
CA GLY A 168 -7.07 2.76 15.15
C GLY A 168 -6.70 4.14 15.70
N ASP A 169 -5.43 4.51 15.60
CA ASP A 169 -4.91 5.73 16.24
C ASP A 169 -5.13 6.95 15.34
N ALA A 170 -4.26 7.12 14.34
CA ALA A 170 -4.28 8.25 13.41
C ALA A 170 -4.35 7.76 11.97
N LEU A 171 -4.95 8.55 11.07
CA LEU A 171 -4.96 8.24 9.64
C LEU A 171 -3.54 8.09 9.08
N THR A 172 -2.61 8.90 9.58
CA THR A 172 -1.18 8.88 9.23
C THR A 172 -0.45 7.61 9.68
N HIS A 173 -1.05 6.81 10.56
CA HIS A 173 -0.53 5.49 10.97
C HIS A 173 -1.13 4.35 10.14
N SER A 174 -2.05 4.63 9.21
CA SER A 174 -2.49 3.63 8.24
C SER A 174 -1.34 3.26 7.31
N HIS A 175 -1.32 2.02 6.83
CA HIS A 175 -0.15 1.44 6.15
C HIS A 175 -0.53 0.70 4.88
N GLN A 176 0.43 0.49 3.98
CA GLN A 176 0.24 -0.32 2.78
C GLN A 176 1.29 -1.42 2.69
N VAL A 177 0.83 -2.60 2.27
CA VAL A 177 1.61 -3.83 2.13
C VAL A 177 1.23 -4.55 0.83
N VAL A 178 2.07 -5.46 0.35
CA VAL A 178 1.71 -6.37 -0.75
C VAL A 178 1.36 -7.74 -0.17
N ALA A 179 0.16 -8.23 -0.45
CA ALA A 179 -0.20 -9.62 -0.21
C ALA A 179 0.22 -10.50 -1.37
N TYR A 180 0.91 -11.60 -1.09
CA TYR A 180 1.43 -12.51 -2.11
C TYR A 180 1.15 -13.98 -1.86
N GLY A 181 0.47 -14.33 -0.77
CA GLY A 181 -0.04 -15.68 -0.56
C GLY A 181 -1.05 -15.74 0.59
N PHE A 182 -1.76 -16.86 0.68
CA PHE A 182 -2.75 -17.13 1.72
C PHE A 182 -2.78 -18.60 2.12
N THR A 183 -3.20 -18.84 3.35
CA THR A 183 -3.57 -20.15 3.89
C THR A 183 -4.91 -20.03 4.60
N ASP A 184 -5.91 -20.81 4.16
CA ASP A 184 -7.22 -20.83 4.79
C ASP A 184 -7.17 -21.47 6.18
N GLY A 185 -7.94 -20.93 7.12
CA GLY A 185 -8.17 -21.54 8.43
C GLY A 185 -9.65 -21.62 8.78
N VAL A 186 -9.97 -22.37 9.83
CA VAL A 186 -11.36 -22.54 10.29
C VAL A 186 -11.89 -21.23 10.93
N HIS A 187 -11.04 -20.57 11.71
CA HIS A 187 -11.40 -19.36 12.45
C HIS A 187 -10.72 -18.10 11.90
N ALA A 188 -9.53 -18.26 11.32
CA ALA A 188 -8.78 -17.17 10.71
C ALA A 188 -7.94 -17.68 9.55
N SER A 189 -7.92 -16.91 8.46
CA SER A 189 -6.98 -17.09 7.35
C SER A 189 -5.68 -16.34 7.63
N LEU A 190 -4.56 -16.89 7.17
CA LEU A 190 -3.25 -16.26 7.23
C LEU A 190 -2.87 -15.75 5.84
N VAL A 191 -2.58 -14.45 5.73
CA VAL A 191 -2.13 -13.82 4.49
C VAL A 191 -0.63 -13.51 4.61
N GLN A 192 0.19 -13.99 3.68
CA GLN A 192 1.60 -13.62 3.63
C GLN A 192 1.80 -12.25 2.96
N LEU A 193 2.61 -11.41 3.59
CA LEU A 193 2.78 -10.01 3.24
C LEU A 193 4.25 -9.63 3.01
N TYR A 194 4.46 -8.71 2.07
CA TYR A 194 5.64 -7.86 2.02
C TYR A 194 5.31 -6.53 2.69
N ASP A 195 5.97 -6.27 3.83
CA ASP A 195 5.88 -5.01 4.57
C ASP A 195 7.17 -4.19 4.33
N CYS A 196 7.06 -3.12 3.56
CA CYS A 196 8.19 -2.24 3.23
C CYS A 196 8.82 -1.52 4.43
N ARG A 197 8.23 -1.58 5.63
CA ARG A 197 8.89 -1.13 6.87
C ARG A 197 9.97 -2.11 7.35
N TYR A 198 9.87 -3.38 6.95
CA TYR A 198 10.75 -4.47 7.38
C TYR A 198 11.01 -5.42 6.21
N PRO A 199 11.73 -4.95 5.16
CA PRO A 199 11.89 -5.69 3.90
C PRO A 199 12.61 -7.04 4.04
N ASP A 200 13.36 -7.22 5.13
CA ASP A 200 14.13 -8.41 5.50
C ASP A 200 13.34 -9.40 6.39
N ARG A 201 12.07 -9.11 6.70
CA ARG A 201 11.28 -9.91 7.64
C ARG A 201 10.05 -10.53 7.00
N THR A 202 9.69 -11.71 7.49
CA THR A 202 8.41 -12.31 7.17
C THR A 202 7.30 -11.56 7.90
N ALA A 203 6.27 -11.15 7.17
CA ALA A 203 5.07 -10.54 7.71
C ALA A 203 3.84 -11.38 7.35
N GLN A 204 2.91 -11.52 8.29
CA GLN A 204 1.65 -12.23 8.09
C GLN A 204 0.49 -11.46 8.71
N LEU A 205 -0.62 -11.36 7.98
CA LEU A 205 -1.88 -10.83 8.51
C LEU A 205 -2.82 -11.99 8.79
N ALA A 206 -3.14 -12.21 10.05
CA ALA A 206 -4.22 -13.10 10.47
C ALA A 206 -5.55 -12.33 10.40
N VAL A 207 -6.49 -12.83 9.60
CA VAL A 207 -7.82 -12.24 9.43
C VAL A 207 -8.86 -13.25 9.88
N ALA A 208 -9.69 -12.90 10.87
CA ALA A 208 -10.80 -13.76 11.27
C ALA A 208 -11.81 -13.94 10.13
N GLU A 209 -12.31 -15.16 9.93
CA GLU A 209 -13.27 -15.46 8.84
C GLU A 209 -14.59 -14.68 8.98
N ASP A 210 -14.96 -14.30 10.20
CA ASP A 210 -16.12 -13.43 10.48
C ASP A 210 -15.82 -11.92 10.29
N GLY A 211 -14.57 -11.57 9.99
CA GLY A 211 -14.06 -10.22 9.81
C GLY A 211 -13.82 -9.45 11.10
N SER A 212 -13.92 -10.09 12.27
CA SER A 212 -13.82 -9.43 13.59
C SER A 212 -12.44 -8.88 13.92
N SER A 213 -11.37 -9.47 13.37
CA SER A 213 -9.99 -9.08 13.69
C SER A 213 -9.08 -9.14 12.47
N CYS A 214 -8.05 -8.28 12.51
CA CYS A 214 -6.96 -8.22 11.55
C CYS A 214 -5.66 -7.96 12.33
N ILE A 215 -4.83 -8.99 12.49
CA ILE A 215 -3.63 -8.95 13.33
C ILE A 215 -2.41 -9.18 12.47
N LEU A 216 -1.55 -8.18 12.38
CA LEU A 216 -0.28 -8.26 11.67
C LEU A 216 0.81 -8.75 12.61
N THR A 217 1.43 -9.87 12.28
CA THR A 217 2.57 -10.44 12.99
C THR A 217 3.82 -10.29 12.13
N LEU A 218 4.92 -9.85 12.77
CA LEU A 218 6.25 -9.84 12.18
C LEU A 218 7.24 -10.48 13.14
N ASP A 219 8.22 -11.20 12.61
CA ASP A 219 9.23 -11.87 13.42
C ASP A 219 9.99 -10.90 14.32
N GLY A 220 9.98 -11.17 15.64
CA GLY A 220 10.66 -10.36 16.65
C GLY A 220 9.97 -9.03 16.98
N ARG A 221 8.69 -8.84 16.60
CA ARG A 221 7.91 -7.64 16.93
C ARG A 221 6.59 -8.04 17.61
N PRO A 222 6.03 -7.17 18.48
CA PRO A 222 4.71 -7.39 19.02
C PRO A 222 3.66 -7.38 17.89
N PRO A 223 2.59 -8.21 18.00
CA PRO A 223 1.48 -8.16 17.06
C PRO A 223 0.85 -6.77 16.98
N GLN A 224 0.44 -6.36 15.79
CA GLN A 224 -0.22 -5.08 15.51
C GLN A 224 -1.67 -5.31 15.10
N GLU A 225 -2.61 -4.74 15.86
CA GLU A 225 -4.02 -4.78 15.51
C GLU A 225 -4.38 -3.70 14.50
N TRP A 226 -5.15 -4.07 13.49
CA TRP A 226 -5.68 -3.17 12.47
C TRP A 226 -7.21 -3.19 12.51
N ARG A 227 -7.83 -2.01 12.40
CA ARG A 227 -9.30 -1.91 12.49
C ARG A 227 -9.99 -2.52 11.28
N ALA A 228 -9.36 -2.39 10.12
CA ALA A 228 -9.81 -2.99 8.88
C ALA A 228 -8.63 -3.12 7.91
N PHE A 229 -8.83 -3.92 6.88
CA PHE A 229 -8.03 -3.88 5.66
C PHE A 229 -8.92 -3.85 4.43
N PHE A 230 -8.36 -3.40 3.31
CA PHE A 230 -9.02 -3.42 2.02
C PHE A 230 -8.00 -3.64 0.91
N ILE A 231 -8.47 -4.13 -0.24
CA ILE A 231 -7.65 -4.22 -1.46
C ILE A 231 -7.62 -2.84 -2.12
N SER A 232 -6.44 -2.23 -2.17
CA SER A 232 -6.26 -0.94 -2.87
C SER A 232 -6.42 -1.14 -4.37
N ARG A 233 -7.06 -0.19 -5.06
CA ARG A 233 -7.12 -0.23 -6.52
C ARG A 233 -5.74 0.05 -7.10
N TYR A 234 -5.17 -0.94 -7.75
CA TYR A 234 -3.88 -0.84 -8.42
C TYR A 234 -4.04 -0.51 -9.91
N ALA A 235 -3.26 0.45 -10.36
CA ALA A 235 -3.02 0.70 -11.78
C ALA A 235 -1.50 0.68 -12.01
N PRO A 236 -0.97 -0.13 -12.94
CA PRO A 236 0.46 -0.18 -13.21
C PRO A 236 1.03 1.17 -13.63
N ALA A 237 2.31 1.37 -13.37
CA ALA A 237 3.04 2.46 -14.00
C ALA A 237 3.00 2.36 -15.53
N ALA A 238 3.08 3.51 -16.21
CA ALA A 238 3.10 3.56 -17.67
C ALA A 238 4.22 2.65 -18.23
N GLY A 239 3.88 1.82 -19.22
CA GLY A 239 4.82 0.87 -19.84
C GLY A 239 4.98 -0.45 -19.10
N VAL A 240 4.28 -0.68 -17.98
CA VAL A 240 4.20 -1.99 -17.31
C VAL A 240 2.96 -2.73 -17.83
N PRO A 241 3.11 -3.89 -18.50
CA PRO A 241 1.98 -4.68 -18.95
C PRO A 241 1.26 -5.34 -17.76
N LEU A 242 -0.07 -5.35 -17.75
CA LEU A 242 -0.82 -6.25 -16.87
C LEU A 242 -0.79 -7.66 -17.49
N ARG A 243 -0.33 -8.65 -16.72
CA ARG A 243 -0.67 -10.05 -17.03
C ARG A 243 -2.19 -10.18 -16.98
N GLY A 244 -2.79 -10.71 -18.05
CA GLY A 244 -4.17 -11.18 -18.18
C GLY A 244 -5.26 -10.49 -17.33
N ARG A 245 -6.21 -9.80 -18.00
CA ARG A 245 -7.42 -9.15 -17.46
C ARG A 245 -7.18 -7.75 -16.86
N ARG A 246 -8.03 -6.78 -17.24
CA ARG A 246 -8.08 -5.47 -16.58
C ARG A 246 -8.48 -5.70 -15.13
N MET A 247 -7.63 -5.30 -14.18
CA MET A 247 -7.97 -5.27 -12.76
C MET A 247 -9.05 -4.20 -12.51
N SER A 248 -10.31 -4.56 -12.70
CA SER A 248 -11.43 -3.82 -12.11
C SER A 248 -11.78 -4.51 -10.80
N VAL A 249 -11.41 -3.89 -9.67
CA VAL A 249 -12.09 -4.18 -8.40
C VAL A 249 -13.58 -4.01 -8.67
N PRO A 250 -14.46 -4.97 -8.32
CA PRO A 250 -15.89 -4.74 -8.43
C PRO A 250 -16.20 -3.46 -7.65
N ALA A 251 -16.87 -2.49 -8.29
CA ALA A 251 -17.55 -1.47 -7.51
C ALA A 251 -18.40 -2.22 -6.48
N ALA A 252 -18.37 -1.79 -5.22
CA ALA A 252 -19.34 -2.27 -4.26
C ALA A 252 -20.71 -1.94 -4.85
N GLU A 253 -21.36 -2.91 -5.49
CA GLU A 253 -22.70 -2.73 -6.02
C GLU A 253 -23.59 -2.31 -4.85
N ASP A 254 -24.32 -1.22 -5.09
CA ASP A 254 -25.31 -0.67 -4.19
C ASP A 254 -26.24 -1.81 -3.75
N ALA A 255 -26.15 -2.18 -2.48
CA ALA A 255 -27.12 -3.06 -1.86
C ALA A 255 -28.35 -2.21 -1.51
N SER A 256 -29.42 -2.45 -2.27
CA SER A 256 -30.80 -2.20 -1.83
C SER A 256 -31.11 -2.92 -0.53
#